data_AF-A0A2J7Z100-F1
#
_entry.id   AF-A0A2J7Z100-F1
#
_cell.length_a   1.000
_cell.length_b   1.000
_cell.length_c   1.000
_cell.angle_alpha   90.00
_cell.angle_beta   90.00
_cell.angle_gamma   90.00
#
_symmetry.space_group_name_H-M   'P 1'
#
loop_
_entity.id
_entity.type
_entity.pdbx_description
1 polymer ?
#
loop_
_entity_poly.entity_id
_entity_poly.type
_entity_poly.pdbx_seq_one_letter_code
_entity_poly.pdbx_strand_id
1 'polypeptide(L)'
;MAPIERGTTPWHMEYSVHRVPPAFKAEVLSIFPKCDLEKLLIVPTCQRSVLDLVNTGEPVEQEKDRCLERFMAWAKVVCDSLLGSGHWADYIDPCSGLPV
;
A
#
# COMPACT_ATOMS: atom_id res chain seq x y z
N MET A 1 8.89 -14.98 3.84
CA MET A 1 10.06 -14.20 3.37
C MET A 1 10.27 -13.07 4.37
N ALA A 2 11.50 -12.83 4.81
CA ALA A 2 11.77 -11.69 5.70
C ALA A 2 11.72 -10.38 4.89
N PRO A 3 11.17 -9.29 5.47
CA PRO A 3 11.19 -7.99 4.81
C PRO A 3 12.62 -7.49 4.66
N ILE A 4 12.85 -6.74 3.58
CA ILE A 4 14.07 -5.97 3.33
C ILE A 4 14.16 -4.84 4.35
N GLU A 5 13.03 -4.17 4.61
CA GLU A 5 12.93 -3.04 5.53
C GLU A 5 11.57 -3.04 6.23
N ARG A 6 11.52 -2.46 7.43
CA ARG A 6 10.28 -2.14 8.14
C ARG A 6 10.37 -0.72 8.68
N GLY A 7 9.24 -0.04 8.76
CA GLY A 7 9.16 1.24 9.42
C GLY A 7 7.75 1.57 9.89
N THR A 8 7.67 2.68 10.62
CA THR A 8 6.43 3.20 11.17
C THR A 8 6.40 4.70 10.94
N THR A 9 5.28 5.18 10.38
CA THR A 9 5.05 6.62 10.17
C THR A 9 4.74 7.33 11.51
N PRO A 10 4.83 8.68 11.56
CA PRO A 10 4.49 9.43 12.79
C PRO A 10 3.07 9.19 13.32
N TRP A 11 2.14 8.73 12.49
CA TRP A 11 0.76 8.39 12.87
C TRP A 11 0.53 6.89 13.07
N HIS A 12 1.58 6.12 13.32
CA HIS A 12 1.55 4.69 13.64
C HIS A 12 1.01 3.78 12.52
N MET A 13 1.02 4.24 11.26
CA MET A 13 0.93 3.32 10.12
C MET A 13 2.25 2.57 9.97
N GLU A 14 2.18 1.25 9.97
CA GLU A 14 3.31 0.36 9.76
C GLU A 14 3.46 0.06 8.26
N TYR A 15 4.69 -0.10 7.80
CA TYR A 15 4.99 -0.58 6.46
C TYR A 15 6.15 -1.56 6.47
N SER A 16 6.24 -2.38 5.43
CA SER A 16 7.39 -3.25 5.21
C SER A 16 7.67 -3.41 3.73
N VAL A 17 8.94 -3.56 3.36
CA VAL A 17 9.38 -3.66 1.96
C VAL A 17 9.78 -5.09 1.66
N HIS A 18 9.26 -5.67 0.57
CA HIS A 18 9.53 -7.05 0.18
C HIS A 18 9.79 -7.17 -1.32
N ARG A 19 10.49 -8.22 -1.72
CA ARG A 19 10.41 -8.73 -3.10
C ARG A 19 9.07 -9.41 -3.31
N VAL A 20 8.60 -9.46 -4.56
CA VAL A 20 7.36 -10.18 -4.91
C VAL A 20 7.48 -11.65 -4.51
N PRO A 21 6.67 -12.15 -3.56
CA PRO A 21 6.72 -13.56 -3.19
C PRO A 21 6.25 -14.43 -4.36
N PRO A 22 6.83 -15.63 -4.55
CA PRO A 22 6.47 -16.51 -5.67
C PRO A 22 4.96 -16.75 -5.82
N ALA A 23 4.24 -16.87 -4.71
CA ALA A 23 2.80 -17.11 -4.68
C ALA A 23 1.96 -15.96 -5.29
N PHE A 24 2.46 -14.72 -5.28
CA PHE A 24 1.72 -13.53 -5.73
C PHE A 24 2.14 -13.06 -7.14
N LYS A 25 3.11 -13.72 -7.79
CA LYS A 25 3.62 -13.28 -9.10
C LYS A 25 2.52 -13.15 -10.17
N ALA A 26 1.61 -14.13 -10.24
CA ALA A 26 0.52 -14.14 -11.22
C ALA A 26 -0.49 -13.01 -10.99
N GLU A 27 -0.84 -12.76 -9.73
CA GLU A 27 -1.78 -11.70 -9.34
C GLU A 27 -1.18 -10.32 -9.64
N VAL A 28 0.07 -10.08 -9.26
CA VAL A 28 0.77 -8.83 -9.57
C VAL A 28 0.84 -8.56 -11.07
N LEU A 29 1.12 -9.58 -11.90
CA LEU A 29 1.12 -9.42 -13.36
C LEU A 29 -0.27 -9.19 -13.97
N SER A 30 -1.33 -9.64 -13.31
CA SER A 30 -2.70 -9.34 -13.77
C SER A 30 -3.06 -7.87 -13.64
N ILE A 31 -2.48 -7.19 -12.64
CA ILE A 31 -2.66 -5.76 -12.39
C ILE A 31 -1.64 -4.94 -13.18
N PHE A 32 -0.37 -5.38 -13.19
CA PHE A 32 0.74 -4.69 -13.83
C PHE A 32 1.46 -5.60 -14.84
N PRO A 33 0.89 -5.82 -16.04
CA PRO A 33 1.35 -6.85 -16.98
C PRO A 33 2.75 -6.61 -17.59
N LYS A 34 3.29 -5.38 -17.47
CA LYS A 34 4.58 -4.99 -18.05
C LYS A 34 5.71 -4.86 -17.03
N CYS A 35 5.46 -5.20 -15.76
CA CYS A 35 6.45 -5.05 -14.70
C CYS A 35 7.47 -6.20 -14.67
N ASP A 36 8.74 -5.85 -14.46
CA ASP A 36 9.82 -6.79 -14.18
C ASP A 36 9.76 -7.22 -12.70
N LEU A 37 9.12 -8.37 -12.43
CA LEU A 37 8.87 -8.85 -11.07
C LEU A 37 10.15 -9.09 -10.24
N GLU A 38 11.30 -9.30 -10.87
CA GLU A 38 12.56 -9.53 -10.15
C GLU A 38 13.13 -8.24 -9.56
N LYS A 39 12.74 -7.09 -10.14
CA LYS A 39 13.10 -5.74 -9.68
C LYS A 39 11.98 -5.06 -8.92
N LEU A 40 10.75 -5.56 -9.03
CA LEU A 40 9.59 -4.99 -8.35
C LEU A 40 9.68 -5.22 -6.84
N LEU A 41 9.50 -4.14 -6.09
CA LEU A 41 9.31 -4.16 -4.64
C LEU A 41 7.84 -3.93 -4.33
N ILE A 42 7.34 -4.64 -3.32
CA ILE A 42 6.00 -4.44 -2.77
C ILE A 42 6.12 -3.84 -1.38
N VAL A 43 5.26 -2.87 -1.09
CA VAL A 43 5.25 -2.16 0.19
C VAL A 43 3.86 -2.27 0.82
N PRO A 44 3.52 -3.43 1.43
CA PRO A 44 2.30 -3.53 2.23
C PRO A 44 2.34 -2.55 3.40
N THR A 45 1.20 -1.90 3.64
CA THR A 45 0.97 -1.04 4.79
C THR A 45 -0.09 -1.64 5.71
N CYS A 46 0.02 -1.37 7.00
CA CYS A 46 -0.97 -1.76 7.99
C CYS A 46 -1.25 -0.59 8.92
N GLN A 47 -2.52 -0.26 9.10
CA GLN A 47 -2.97 0.80 9.98
C GLN A 47 -3.84 0.20 11.06
N ARG A 48 -3.47 0.43 12.32
CA ARG A 48 -4.34 0.07 13.44
C ARG A 48 -5.53 1.02 13.46
N SER A 49 -6.74 0.49 13.28
CA SER A 49 -7.97 1.22 13.48
C SER A 49 -8.32 1.34 14.96
N VAL A 50 -9.08 2.38 15.30
CA VAL A 50 -9.67 2.56 16.63
C VAL A 50 -10.92 1.70 16.78
N LEU A 51 -11.72 1.61 15.70
CA LEU A 51 -12.94 0.83 15.65
C LEU A 51 -12.72 -0.50 14.91
N ASP A 52 -13.57 -1.48 15.22
CA ASP A 52 -13.68 -2.70 14.42
C ASP A 52 -14.33 -2.36 13.08
N LEU A 53 -13.53 -2.43 12.00
CA LEU A 53 -13.93 -2.05 10.64
C LEU A 53 -14.87 -3.06 9.96
N VAL A 54 -15.09 -4.23 10.57
CA VAL A 54 -16.07 -5.22 10.09
C VAL A 54 -17.51 -4.75 10.38
N ASN A 55 -17.69 -3.91 11.40
CA ASN A 55 -18.99 -3.35 11.74
C ASN A 55 -19.46 -2.33 10.70
N THR A 56 -20.73 -1.94 10.82
CA THR A 56 -21.34 -0.90 10.00
C THR A 56 -21.77 0.28 10.86
N GLY A 57 -21.93 1.45 10.24
CA GLY A 57 -22.41 2.65 10.90
C GLY A 57 -21.49 3.85 10.66
N GLU A 58 -22.05 5.04 10.85
CA GLU A 58 -21.37 6.30 10.57
C GLU A 58 -19.98 6.44 11.22
N PRO A 59 -19.76 6.08 12.51
CA PRO A 59 -18.43 6.15 13.10
C PRO A 59 -17.41 5.22 12.44
N VAL A 60 -17.85 4.04 11.98
CA VAL A 60 -16.97 3.08 11.31
C VAL A 60 -16.61 3.57 9.91
N GLU A 61 -17.55 4.15 9.17
CA GLU A 61 -17.27 4.76 7.86
C GLU A 61 -16.32 5.95 8.00
N GLN A 62 -16.50 6.81 9.00
CA GLN A 62 -15.57 7.91 9.29
C GLN A 62 -14.15 7.39 9.63
N GLU A 63 -14.04 6.28 10.34
CA GLU A 63 -12.74 5.66 10.64
C GLU A 63 -12.10 5.04 9.38
N LYS A 64 -12.89 4.44 8.49
CA LYS A 64 -12.42 3.95 7.18
C LYS A 64 -11.88 5.09 6.33
N ASP A 65 -12.65 6.19 6.21
CA ASP A 65 -12.24 7.39 5.47
C ASP A 65 -10.95 7.97 6.05
N ARG A 66 -10.85 8.09 7.39
CA ARG A 66 -9.64 8.55 8.06
C ARG A 66 -8.41 7.67 7.77
N CYS A 67 -8.58 6.35 7.69
CA CYS A 67 -7.49 5.42 7.35
C CYS A 67 -7.11 5.54 5.87
N LEU A 68 -8.11 5.67 4.99
CA LEU A 68 -7.94 5.82 3.55
C LEU A 68 -7.16 7.10 3.23
N GLU A 69 -7.59 8.25 3.74
CA GLU A 69 -6.94 9.54 3.47
C GLU A 69 -5.47 9.55 3.89
N ARG A 70 -5.14 8.95 5.05
CA ARG A 70 -3.76 8.81 5.52
C ARG A 70 -2.92 7.94 4.60
N PHE A 71 -3.47 6.82 4.13
CA PHE A 71 -2.80 5.95 3.17
C PHE A 71 -2.55 6.69 1.86
N MET A 72 -3.59 7.31 1.28
CA MET A 72 -3.51 8.00 -0.01
C MET A 72 -2.49 9.14 0.02
N ALA A 73 -2.49 9.95 1.08
CA ALA A 73 -1.52 11.04 1.24
C ALA A 73 -0.08 10.51 1.34
N TRP A 74 0.13 9.44 2.10
CA TRP A 74 1.46 8.82 2.23
C TRP A 74 1.92 8.18 0.92
N ALA A 75 1.06 7.38 0.28
CA ALA A 75 1.35 6.64 -0.95
C ALA A 75 1.71 7.60 -2.09
N LYS A 76 0.97 8.71 -2.21
CA LYS A 76 1.27 9.77 -3.16
C LYS A 76 2.67 10.36 -2.95
N VAL A 77 3.03 10.74 -1.73
CA VAL A 77 4.35 11.31 -1.44
C VAL A 77 5.48 10.31 -1.75
N VAL A 78 5.30 9.04 -1.41
CA VAL A 78 6.28 7.99 -1.71
C VAL A 78 6.43 7.80 -3.22
N CYS A 79 5.33 7.67 -3.96
CA CYS A 79 5.38 7.46 -5.40
C CYS A 79 5.94 8.68 -6.15
N ASP A 80 5.54 9.90 -5.77
CA ASP A 80 6.08 11.14 -6.33
C ASP A 80 7.60 11.24 -6.08
N SER A 81 8.07 10.85 -4.89
CA SER A 81 9.51 10.86 -4.55
C SER A 81 10.31 9.80 -5.33
N LEU A 82 9.75 8.61 -5.53
CA LEU A 82 10.38 7.54 -6.33
C LEU A 82 10.42 7.94 -7.80
N LEU A 83 9.33 8.50 -8.32
CA LEU A 83 9.24 9.02 -9.69
C LEU A 83 10.25 10.14 -9.92
N GLY A 84 10.37 11.08 -8.98
CA GLY A 84 11.38 12.15 -9.02
C GLY A 84 12.83 11.63 -8.99
N SER A 85 13.04 10.41 -8.50
CA SER A 85 14.34 9.71 -8.49
C SER A 85 14.54 8.80 -9.71
N GLY A 86 13.62 8.78 -10.67
CA GLY A 86 13.70 7.97 -11.89
C GLY A 86 13.19 6.53 -11.74
N HIS A 87 12.48 6.22 -10.65
CA HIS A 87 11.87 4.91 -10.42
C HIS A 87 10.36 4.97 -10.66
N TRP A 88 9.83 4.03 -11.43
CA TRP A 88 8.38 3.87 -11.51
C TRP A 88 7.86 3.32 -10.17
N ALA A 89 6.76 3.89 -9.71
CA ALA A 89 6.01 3.45 -8.54
C ALA A 89 4.53 3.80 -8.75
N ASP A 90 3.67 2.99 -8.16
CA ASP A 90 2.21 3.09 -8.22
C ASP A 90 1.65 2.46 -6.93
N TYR A 91 0.40 2.75 -6.61
CA TYR A 91 -0.30 2.21 -5.46
C TYR A 91 -1.74 1.85 -5.81
N ILE A 92 -2.28 0.88 -5.08
CA ILE A 92 -3.66 0.43 -5.29
C ILE A 92 -4.58 1.24 -4.38
N ASP A 93 -5.62 1.84 -4.94
CA ASP A 93 -6.70 2.44 -4.17
C ASP A 93 -7.46 1.33 -3.41
N PRO A 94 -7.48 1.33 -2.06
CA PRO A 94 -8.14 0.31 -1.27
C PRO A 94 -9.65 0.20 -1.53
N CYS A 95 -10.29 1.26 -2.03
CA CYS A 95 -11.73 1.27 -2.30
C CYS A 95 -12.10 0.60 -3.62
N SER A 96 -11.36 0.89 -4.69
CA SER A 96 -11.64 0.33 -6.02
C SER A 96 -10.84 -0.94 -6.35
N GLY A 97 -9.72 -1.17 -5.68
CA GLY A 97 -8.77 -2.22 -6.02
C GLY A 97 -7.99 -1.95 -7.31
N LEU A 98 -7.99 -0.71 -7.80
CA LEU A 98 -7.34 -0.30 -9.05
C LEU A 98 -6.05 0.51 -8.79
N PRO A 99 -5.07 0.45 -9.72
CA PRO A 99 -3.91 1.35 -9.73
C PRO A 99 -4.30 2.83 -9.90
N VAL A 100 -3.43 3.75 -9.46
CA VAL A 100 -3.69 5.21 -9.43
C VAL A 100 -2.70 6.00 -10.28
#